data_AF-A0A433RJ31-F1
#
_entry.id   AF-A0A433RJ31-F1
#
_cell.length_a   1.000
_cell.length_b   1.000
_cell.length_c   1.000
_cell.angle_alpha   90.00
_cell.angle_beta   90.00
_cell.angle_gamma   90.00
#
_symmetry.space_group_name_H-M   'P 1'
#
loop_
_entity.id
_entity.type
_entity.pdbx_description
1 polymer ?
#
loop_
_entity_poly.entity_id
_entity_poly.type
_entity_poly.pdbx_seq_one_letter_code
_entity_poly.pdbx_strand_id
1 'polypeptide(L)' 'MMKKLTAVPAAYPKFRFEPLPTPLILDGHVQDDNLEKLGKTRFWLKKELGLRGVGSFKSVYLCTCSQQGKLYVNRK' A
#
# COMPACT_ATOMS: atom_id res chain seq x y z
N MET A 1 51.72 9.70 -22.34
CA MET A 1 50.43 9.17 -22.86
C MET A 1 49.39 9.23 -21.75
N MET A 2 48.55 10.27 -21.71
CA MET A 2 47.50 10.42 -20.70
C MET A 2 46.25 9.66 -21.15
N LYS A 3 45.88 8.59 -20.44
CA LYS A 3 44.65 7.85 -20.71
C LYS A 3 43.47 8.73 -20.25
N LYS A 4 42.67 9.24 -21.20
CA LYS A 4 41.39 9.88 -20.91
C LYS A 4 40.49 8.87 -20.19
N LEU A 5 40.04 9.18 -18.97
CA LEU A 5 38.94 8.46 -18.34
C LEU A 5 37.67 8.74 -19.15
N THR A 6 37.20 7.74 -19.88
CA THR A 6 35.87 7.77 -20.51
C THR A 6 34.83 7.59 -19.41
N ALA A 7 33.95 8.58 -19.26
CA ALA A 7 32.81 8.52 -18.35
C ALA A 7 31.94 7.30 -18.69
N VAL A 8 31.69 6.46 -17.69
CA VAL A 8 30.79 5.32 -17.80
C VAL A 8 29.35 5.85 -17.84
N PRO A 9 28.52 5.52 -18.83
CA PRO A 9 27.14 5.99 -18.87
C PRO A 9 26.37 5.45 -17.67
N ALA A 10 25.79 6.34 -16.87
CA ALA A 10 25.01 6.02 -15.69
C ALA A 10 23.64 5.42 -16.08
N ALA A 11 23.62 4.23 -16.66
CA ALA A 11 22.40 3.48 -16.92
C ALA A 11 22.06 2.57 -15.73
N TYR A 12 21.98 3.15 -14.52
CA TYR A 12 21.37 2.45 -13.40
C TYR A 12 19.85 2.70 -13.45
N PRO A 13 19.01 1.65 -13.43
CA PRO A 13 17.57 1.84 -13.36
C PRO A 13 17.28 2.66 -12.10
N LYS A 14 16.55 3.77 -12.26
CA LYS A 14 16.10 4.59 -11.13
C LYS A 14 15.11 3.76 -10.32
N PHE A 15 15.59 3.07 -9.29
CA PHE A 15 14.73 2.42 -8.30
C PHE A 15 13.89 3.50 -7.61
N ARG A 16 12.57 3.43 -7.79
CA ARG A 16 11.63 4.24 -7.03
C ARG A 16 11.34 3.51 -5.73
N PHE A 17 11.84 4.04 -4.63
CA PHE A 17 11.44 3.61 -3.30
C PHE A 17 10.04 4.15 -3.03
N GLU A 18 9.04 3.28 -3.14
CA GLU A 18 7.71 3.61 -2.63
C GLU A 18 7.62 3.21 -1.16
N PRO A 19 7.00 4.04 -0.31
CA PRO A 19 6.72 3.70 1.07
C PRO A 19 5.89 2.42 1.16
N LEU A 20 6.18 1.59 2.17
CA LEU A 20 5.43 0.36 2.39
C LEU A 20 3.95 0.68 2.62
N PRO A 21 3.03 -0.12 2.06
CA PRO A 21 1.61 0.08 2.26
C PRO A 21 1.22 -0.22 3.71
N THR A 22 0.32 0.58 4.25
CA THR A 22 -0.14 0.48 5.63
C THR A 22 -1.25 -0.58 5.75
N PRO A 23 -1.17 -1.55 6.67
CA PRO A 23 -2.21 -2.55 6.85
C PRO A 23 -3.43 -1.96 7.54
N LEU A 24 -4.62 -2.19 6.97
CA LEU A 24 -5.92 -1.74 7.47
C LEU A 24 -6.75 -2.89 8.04
N ILE A 25 -6.59 -4.11 7.52
CA ILE A 25 -7.22 -5.32 8.05
C ILE A 25 -6.20 -6.46 8.04
N LEU A 26 -6.14 -7.20 9.15
CA LEU A 26 -5.40 -8.45 9.30
C LEU A 26 -6.32 -9.51 9.89
N ASP A 27 -6.50 -10.64 9.21
CA ASP A 27 -7.37 -11.77 9.62
C ASP A 27 -8.82 -11.39 9.95
N GLY A 28 -9.28 -10.29 9.37
CA GLY A 28 -10.60 -9.73 9.59
C GLY A 28 -10.73 -8.80 10.79
N HIS A 29 -9.59 -8.41 11.40
CA HIS A 29 -9.47 -7.40 12.43
C HIS A 29 -9.01 -6.08 11.82
N VAL A 30 -9.83 -5.04 12.01
CA VAL A 30 -9.49 -3.68 11.55
C VAL A 30 -8.37 -3.11 12.42
N GLN A 31 -7.41 -2.48 11.77
CA GLN A 31 -6.28 -1.80 12.40
C GLN A 31 -6.61 -0.31 12.56
N ASP A 32 -7.25 0.08 13.67
CA ASP A 32 -7.78 1.44 13.85
C ASP A 32 -6.69 2.50 13.95
N ASP A 33 -5.60 2.24 14.67
CA ASP A 33 -4.45 3.16 14.76
C ASP A 33 -3.89 3.50 13.38
N ASN A 34 -3.94 2.53 12.45
CA ASN A 34 -3.48 2.73 11.08
C ASN A 34 -4.48 3.52 10.25
N LEU A 35 -5.79 3.35 10.49
CA LEU A 35 -6.80 4.21 9.89
C LEU A 35 -6.65 5.65 10.38
N GLU A 36 -6.44 5.86 11.68
CA GLU A 36 -6.22 7.17 12.29
C GLU A 36 -4.99 7.86 11.71
N LYS A 37 -3.84 7.16 11.62
CA LYS A 37 -2.62 7.67 10.98
C LYS A 37 -2.82 8.11 9.53
N LEU A 38 -3.80 7.53 8.83
CA LEU A 38 -4.15 7.88 7.45
C LEU A 38 -5.30 8.90 7.36
N GLY A 39 -5.82 9.38 8.50
CA GLY A 39 -7.00 10.26 8.54
C GLY A 39 -8.26 9.60 7.98
N LYS A 40 -8.40 8.28 8.14
CA LYS A 40 -9.53 7.48 7.65
C LYS A 40 -10.33 6.91 8.81
N THR A 41 -11.56 6.51 8.49
CA THR A 41 -12.48 5.90 9.47
C THR A 41 -12.87 4.50 9.03
N ARG A 42 -13.41 3.71 9.97
CA ARG A 42 -14.04 2.41 9.65
C ARG A 42 -15.18 2.55 8.63
N PHE A 43 -15.90 3.67 8.63
CA PHE A 43 -16.96 3.93 7.66
C PHE A 43 -16.40 4.07 6.24
N TRP A 44 -15.30 4.83 6.08
CA TRP A 44 -14.59 4.92 4.81
C TRP A 44 -14.13 3.54 4.33
N LEU A 45 -13.52 2.75 5.22
CA LEU A 45 -13.04 1.41 4.87
C LEU A 45 -14.20 0.47 4.45
N LYS A 46 -15.33 0.51 5.16
CA LYS A 46 -16.53 -0.26 4.80
C LYS A 46 -17.07 0.15 3.43
N LYS A 47 -17.12 1.45 3.12
CA LYS A 47 -17.54 1.95 1.81
C LYS A 47 -16.61 1.44 0.70
N GLU A 48 -15.31 1.56 0.87
CA GLU A 48 -14.31 1.09 -0.11
C GLU A 48 -14.37 -0.42 -0.36
N LEU A 49 -14.56 -1.21 0.69
CA LEU A 49 -14.75 -2.66 0.58
C LEU A 49 -16.07 -3.01 -0.09
N GLY A 50 -17.14 -2.28 0.21
CA GLY A 50 -18.45 -2.44 -0.44
C GLY A 50 -18.39 -2.20 -1.95
N LEU A 51 -17.66 -1.18 -2.40
CA LEU A 51 -17.42 -0.92 -3.84
C LEU A 51 -16.70 -2.09 -4.54
N ARG A 52 -16.04 -2.96 -3.78
CA ARG A 52 -15.34 -4.15 -4.26
C ARG A 52 -16.15 -5.43 -4.03
N GLY A 53 -17.39 -5.34 -3.54
CA GLY A 53 -18.22 -6.52 -3.25
C GLY A 53 -17.80 -7.29 -2.00
N VAL A 54 -17.15 -6.63 -1.03
CA VAL A 54 -16.79 -7.21 0.27
C VAL A 54 -17.73 -6.66 1.34
N GLY A 55 -18.60 -7.51 1.88
CA GLY A 55 -19.67 -7.11 2.80
C GLY A 55 -19.28 -7.05 4.28
N SER A 56 -18.15 -7.66 4.67
CA SER A 56 -17.72 -7.73 6.07
C SER A 56 -16.20 -7.67 6.18
N PHE A 57 -15.70 -7.04 7.25
CA PHE A 57 -14.27 -7.10 7.55
C PHE A 57 -13.81 -8.53 7.83
N LYS A 58 -14.67 -9.37 8.42
CA LYS A 58 -14.31 -10.76 8.80
C LYS A 58 -13.97 -11.66 7.62
N SER A 59 -14.42 -11.34 6.41
CA SER A 59 -14.11 -12.07 5.18
C SER A 59 -12.79 -11.64 4.51
N VAL A 60 -12.08 -10.67 5.08
CA VAL A 60 -10.81 -10.16 4.55
C VAL A 60 -9.67 -10.81 5.32
N TYR A 61 -8.72 -11.41 4.60
CA TYR A 61 -7.48 -11.91 5.18
C TYR A 61 -6.47 -10.77 5.36
N LEU A 62 -6.27 -9.96 4.31
CA LEU A 62 -5.36 -8.81 4.34
C LEU A 62 -5.97 -7.65 3.54
N CYS A 63 -5.96 -6.45 4.12
CA CYS A 63 -6.17 -5.22 3.36
C CYS A 63 -5.06 -4.23 3.69
N THR A 64 -4.43 -3.65 2.66
CA THR A 64 -3.41 -2.61 2.82
C THR A 64 -3.74 -1.40 1.97
N CYS A 65 -3.21 -0.25 2.34
CA CYS A 65 -3.37 1.03 1.64
C CYS A 65 -2.00 1.63 1.33
N SER A 66 -1.72 1.92 0.04
CA SER A 66 -0.52 2.68 -0.33
C SER A 66 -0.67 4.15 0.05
N GLN A 67 0.43 4.91 0.08
CA GLN A 67 0.36 6.36 0.31
C GLN A 67 -0.44 7.11 -0.78
N GLN A 68 -0.63 6.52 -1.96
CA GLN A 68 -1.50 7.10 -3.00
C GLN A 68 -3.00 6.79 -2.77
N GLY A 69 -3.35 6.14 -1.65
CA GLY A 69 -4.72 5.74 -1.33
C GLY A 69 -5.19 4.47 -2.03
N LYS A 70 -4.29 3.73 -2.71
CA LYS A 70 -4.65 2.50 -3.42
C LYS A 70 -4.80 1.36 -2.44
N LEU A 71 -5.98 0.75 -2.42
CA LEU A 71 -6.26 -0.44 -1.62
C LEU A 71 -5.87 -1.73 -2.35
N TYR A 72 -5.17 -2.60 -1.64
CA TYR A 72 -5.08 -4.02 -1.93
C TYR A 72 -5.98 -4.78 -0.96
N VAL A 73 -6.73 -5.77 -1.46
CA VAL A 73 -7.68 -6.55 -0.67
C VAL A 73 -7.54 -8.03 -1.05
N ASN A 74 -7.16 -8.85 -0.08
CA ASN A 74 -7.15 -10.30 -0.16
C ASN A 74 -8.27 -10.86 0.72
N ARG A 75 -9.14 -11.69 0.11
CA ARG A 75 -10.27 -12.33 0.80
C ARG A 75 -9.85 -13.70 1.30
N LYS A 76 -10.55 -14.19 2.32
CA LYS A 76 -10.47 -15.60 2.73
C LYS A 76 -11.09 -16.52 1.67
#